data_AF-A0A928KB59-F1
#
_entry.id   AF-A0A928KB59-F1
#
_cell.length_a   1.000
_cell.length_b   1.000
_cell.length_c   1.000
_cell.angle_alpha   90.00
_cell.angle_beta   90.00
_cell.angle_gamma   90.00
#
_symmetry.space_group_name_H-M   'P 1'
#
loop_
_entity.id
_entity.type
_entity.pdbx_description
1 polymer ?
#
loop_
_entity_poly.entity_id
_entity_poly.type
_entity_poly.pdbx_seq_one_letter_code
_entity_poly.pdbx_strand_id
1 'polypeptide(L)'
;MGLVELKCKSCGANLKVDENSDVFYCEFCDAKLTHEKIYHEISGTVKIDGIAGVDEMLERASILLKNDRFAQANDTYDKILEVSPRCAEGYWGKFLCEYMVSNPSVFIETAQDITNNSNYQLAVDFAEGETKKFYISIGEQSKEAHEKFISTNTAKKKYSRMALYGSFPISVLLLIVLIFISNALENYETSEQLERLFGLEKATMFFWTIASVISVISNKILVTAKEMLGENPLDKFKYITWAMFAFSALGFFVTFIF
;
A
#
# COMPACT_ATOMS: atom_id res chain seq x y z
N MET A 1 -32.04 -56.54 18.02
CA MET A 1 -33.47 -56.54 17.65
C MET A 1 -34.22 -56.97 18.90
N GLY A 2 -34.69 -55.98 19.65
CA GLY A 2 -35.37 -56.21 20.93
C GLY A 2 -36.86 -56.19 20.66
N LEU A 3 -37.55 -57.29 20.94
CA LEU A 3 -39.00 -57.36 20.81
C LEU A 3 -39.63 -56.27 21.68
N VAL A 4 -40.25 -55.27 21.05
CA VAL A 4 -41.00 -54.23 21.76
C VAL A 4 -42.36 -54.81 22.15
N GLU A 5 -42.58 -55.03 23.44
CA GLU A 5 -43.85 -55.54 23.96
C GLU A 5 -44.94 -54.46 23.88
N LEU A 6 -45.74 -54.51 22.83
CA LEU A 6 -46.92 -53.64 22.65
C LEU A 6 -48.17 -54.33 23.20
N LYS A 7 -49.06 -53.57 23.85
CA LYS A 7 -50.34 -54.09 24.36
C LYS A 7 -51.50 -53.76 23.44
N CYS A 8 -52.40 -54.72 23.23
CA CYS A 8 -53.63 -54.52 22.47
C CYS A 8 -54.57 -53.57 23.22
N LYS A 9 -54.99 -52.47 22.57
CA LYS A 9 -55.92 -51.50 23.17
C LYS A 9 -57.33 -52.05 23.40
N SER A 10 -57.71 -53.11 22.68
CA SER A 10 -59.06 -53.69 22.74
C SER A 10 -59.20 -54.79 23.79
N CYS A 11 -58.18 -55.63 24.00
CA CYS A 11 -58.26 -56.78 24.92
C CYS A 11 -57.14 -56.83 25.97
N GLY A 12 -56.15 -55.94 25.90
CA GLY A 12 -55.04 -55.87 26.87
C GLY A 12 -53.96 -56.94 26.72
N ALA A 13 -54.07 -57.85 25.74
CA ALA A 13 -53.07 -58.88 25.50
C ALA A 13 -51.74 -58.31 24.99
N ASN A 14 -50.64 -59.00 25.30
CA ASN A 14 -49.31 -58.67 24.78
C ASN A 14 -49.21 -59.13 23.31
N LEU A 15 -48.86 -58.21 22.42
CA LEU A 15 -48.62 -58.47 21.00
C LEU A 15 -47.15 -58.75 20.76
N LYS A 16 -46.88 -59.79 19.98
CA LYS A 16 -45.56 -59.99 19.38
C LYS A 16 -45.54 -59.22 18.07
N VAL A 17 -44.69 -58.20 18.02
CA VAL A 17 -44.65 -57.23 16.92
C VAL A 17 -43.34 -57.42 16.15
N ASP A 18 -43.44 -57.62 14.84
CA ASP A 18 -42.29 -57.62 13.92
C ASP A 18 -41.95 -56.16 13.55
N GLU A 19 -40.65 -55.82 13.51
CA GLU A 19 -40.15 -54.45 13.35
C GLU A 19 -40.47 -53.86 11.95
N ASN A 20 -40.87 -54.68 10.98
CA ASN A 20 -41.01 -54.30 9.56
C ASN A 20 -42.45 -54.12 9.04
N SER A 21 -43.49 -54.44 9.80
CA SER A 21 -44.89 -54.25 9.38
C SER A 21 -45.54 -53.08 10.10
N ASP A 22 -46.30 -52.22 9.43
CA ASP A 22 -47.00 -51.10 10.08
C ASP A 22 -48.45 -51.46 10.52
N VAL A 23 -48.88 -52.68 10.21
CA VAL A 23 -50.22 -53.21 10.47
C VAL A 23 -50.08 -54.55 11.18
N PHE A 24 -50.76 -54.68 12.32
CA PHE A 24 -50.74 -55.89 13.16
C PHE A 24 -52.16 -56.35 13.47
N TYR A 25 -52.31 -57.65 13.69
CA TYR A 25 -53.56 -58.26 14.11
C TYR A 25 -53.38 -58.90 15.48
N CYS A 26 -54.31 -58.65 16.39
CA CYS A 26 -54.29 -59.27 17.71
C CYS A 26 -54.83 -60.70 17.66
N GLU A 27 -54.00 -61.69 17.97
CA GLU A 27 -54.36 -63.13 17.97
C GLU A 27 -55.54 -63.50 18.88
N PHE A 28 -55.86 -62.66 19.87
CA PHE A 28 -56.90 -62.95 20.87
C PHE A 28 -58.27 -62.32 20.57
N CYS A 29 -58.33 -61.24 19.79
CA CYS A 29 -59.57 -60.48 19.59
C CYS A 29 -59.76 -59.95 18.16
N ASP A 30 -58.88 -60.38 17.24
CA ASP A 30 -58.85 -59.98 15.83
C ASP A 30 -58.86 -58.47 15.55
N ALA A 31 -58.48 -57.67 16.56
CA ALA A 31 -58.38 -56.23 16.41
C ALA A 31 -57.21 -55.90 15.47
N LYS A 32 -57.51 -55.16 14.40
CA LYS A 32 -56.51 -54.58 13.50
C LYS A 32 -55.92 -53.32 14.16
N LEU A 33 -54.61 -53.33 14.37
CA LEU A 33 -53.84 -52.24 14.96
C LEU A 33 -52.88 -51.68 13.92
N THR A 34 -52.75 -50.35 13.87
CA THR A 34 -51.80 -49.67 12.98
C THR A 34 -50.89 -48.79 13.82
N HIS A 35 -49.58 -48.88 13.59
CA HIS A 35 -48.60 -48.01 14.24
C HIS A 35 -48.37 -46.79 13.36
N GLU A 36 -48.92 -45.64 13.73
CA GLU A 36 -48.64 -44.38 13.04
C GLU A 36 -47.22 -43.92 13.36
N LYS A 37 -46.32 -44.03 12.38
CA LYS A 37 -44.97 -43.46 12.47
C LYS A 37 -45.08 -41.93 12.39
N ILE A 38 -44.92 -41.27 13.53
CA ILE A 38 -44.78 -39.82 13.59
C ILE A 38 -43.33 -39.50 13.26
N TYR A 39 -43.09 -38.92 12.08
CA TYR A 39 -41.78 -38.38 11.72
C TYR A 39 -41.64 -36.98 12.36
N HIS A 40 -40.75 -36.86 13.34
CA HIS A 40 -40.31 -35.55 13.81
C HIS A 40 -39.14 -35.08 12.93
N GLU A 41 -39.40 -34.11 12.06
CA GLU A 41 -38.35 -33.39 11.35
C GLU A 41 -37.67 -32.43 12.33
N ILE A 42 -36.52 -32.85 12.88
CA ILE A 42 -35.72 -32.02 13.77
C ILE A 42 -34.89 -31.07 12.89
N SER A 43 -35.47 -29.91 12.55
CA SER A 43 -34.72 -28.81 11.92
C SER A 43 -34.21 -27.87 13.02
N GLY A 44 -32.91 -27.92 13.28
CA GLY A 44 -32.26 -27.10 14.31
C GLY A 44 -30.76 -27.09 14.16
N THR A 45 -30.10 -26.10 14.74
CA THR A 45 -28.64 -25.98 14.76
C THR A 45 -28.08 -26.93 15.81
N VAL A 46 -27.35 -27.98 15.37
CA VAL A 46 -26.65 -28.88 16.29
C VAL A 46 -25.37 -28.19 16.75
N LYS A 47 -25.39 -27.54 17.91
CA LYS A 47 -24.16 -27.11 18.59
C LYS A 47 -23.49 -28.36 19.15
N ILE A 48 -22.34 -28.72 18.58
CA ILE A 48 -21.48 -29.78 19.10
C ILE A 48 -20.52 -29.12 20.09
N ASP A 49 -20.66 -29.44 21.37
CA ASP A 49 -19.75 -28.95 22.40
C ASP A 49 -18.29 -29.35 22.03
N GLY A 50 -17.42 -28.35 21.87
CA GLY A 50 -16.00 -28.53 21.53
C GLY A 50 -15.62 -28.23 20.08
N ILE A 51 -16.56 -27.95 19.18
CA ILE A 51 -16.26 -27.45 17.82
C ILE A 51 -16.58 -25.95 17.79
N ALA A 52 -15.54 -25.13 17.61
CA ALA A 52 -15.69 -23.69 17.48
C ALA A 52 -16.50 -23.36 16.21
N GLY A 53 -17.53 -22.52 16.35
CA GLY A 53 -18.24 -21.96 15.20
C GLY A 53 -17.34 -21.01 14.40
N VAL A 54 -17.74 -20.68 13.18
CA VAL A 54 -17.00 -19.76 12.30
C VAL A 54 -16.71 -18.42 13.00
N ASP A 55 -17.68 -17.87 13.74
CA ASP A 55 -17.55 -16.61 14.47
C ASP A 55 -16.46 -16.68 15.57
N GLU A 56 -16.41 -17.78 16.33
CA GLU A 56 -15.40 -18.00 17.37
C GLU A 56 -13.99 -18.16 16.75
N MET A 57 -13.91 -18.83 15.59
CA MET A 57 -12.66 -18.96 14.84
C MET A 57 -12.19 -17.61 14.30
N LEU A 58 -13.12 -16.77 13.80
CA LEU A 58 -12.84 -15.41 13.34
C LEU A 58 -12.33 -14.54 14.48
N GLU A 59 -12.95 -14.61 15.66
CA GLU A 59 -12.47 -13.88 16.84
C GLU A 59 -11.05 -14.32 17.20
N ARG A 60 -10.79 -15.63 17.27
CA ARG A 60 -9.44 -16.17 17.53
C ARG A 60 -8.43 -15.71 16.49
N ALA A 61 -8.78 -15.75 15.20
CA ALA A 61 -7.91 -15.29 14.13
C ALA A 61 -7.60 -13.79 14.25
N SER A 62 -8.61 -12.98 14.62
CA SER A 62 -8.43 -11.54 14.85
C SER A 62 -7.49 -11.25 16.03
N ILE A 63 -7.53 -12.06 17.09
CA ILE A 63 -6.62 -11.96 18.23
C ILE A 63 -5.20 -12.31 17.80
N LEU A 64 -5.01 -13.35 16.99
CA LEU A 64 -3.69 -13.70 16.45
C LEU A 64 -3.14 -12.58 15.58
N LEU A 65 -3.97 -11.99 14.72
CA LEU A 65 -3.61 -10.87 13.85
C LEU A 65 -3.18 -9.63 14.66
N LYS A 66 -3.93 -9.28 15.72
CA LYS A 66 -3.60 -8.17 16.63
C LYS A 66 -2.31 -8.39 17.43
N ASN A 67 -1.92 -9.64 17.63
CA ASN A 67 -0.68 -10.02 18.32
C ASN A 67 0.48 -10.28 17.33
N ASP A 68 0.37 -9.80 16.09
CA ASP A 68 1.35 -9.95 15.01
C ASP A 68 1.75 -11.40 14.72
N ARG A 69 0.87 -12.37 15.06
CA ARG A 69 1.06 -13.80 14.77
C ARG A 69 0.49 -14.13 13.39
N PHE A 70 0.98 -13.44 12.36
CA PHE A 70 0.43 -13.48 11.00
C PHE A 70 0.35 -14.89 10.39
N ALA A 71 1.37 -15.72 10.57
CA ALA A 71 1.35 -17.09 10.05
C ALA A 71 0.22 -17.94 10.68
N GLN A 72 0.08 -17.88 12.01
CA GLN A 72 -0.97 -18.61 12.71
C GLN A 72 -2.37 -18.05 12.42
N ALA A 73 -2.47 -16.73 12.26
CA ALA A 73 -3.70 -16.07 11.86
C ALA A 73 -4.10 -16.52 10.45
N ASN A 74 -3.17 -16.52 9.48
CA ASN A 74 -3.41 -16.98 8.12
C ASN A 74 -3.90 -18.43 8.09
N ASP A 75 -3.23 -19.34 8.82
CA ASP A 75 -3.65 -20.75 8.90
C ASP A 75 -5.06 -20.90 9.50
N THR A 76 -5.43 -20.01 10.43
CA THR A 76 -6.78 -20.00 11.01
C THR A 76 -7.81 -19.47 10.03
N TYR A 77 -7.48 -18.43 9.25
CA TYR A 77 -8.33 -17.92 8.18
C TYR A 77 -8.51 -18.92 7.04
N ASP A 78 -7.47 -19.69 6.69
CA ASP A 78 -7.59 -20.79 5.72
C ASP A 78 -8.62 -21.83 6.17
N LYS A 79 -8.56 -22.26 7.44
CA LYS A 79 -9.57 -23.17 8.01
C LYS A 79 -10.98 -22.58 8.04
N ILE A 80 -11.10 -21.27 8.30
CA ILE A 80 -12.39 -20.57 8.23
C ILE A 80 -12.95 -20.62 6.81
N LEU A 81 -12.11 -20.39 5.81
CA LEU A 81 -12.50 -20.40 4.39
C LEU A 81 -12.80 -21.81 3.86
N GLU A 82 -12.20 -22.86 4.44
CA GLU A 82 -12.58 -24.25 4.17
C GLU A 82 -14.02 -24.54 4.63
N VAL A 83 -14.45 -23.98 5.77
CA VAL A 83 -15.80 -24.15 6.32
C VAL A 83 -16.80 -23.19 5.66
N SER A 84 -16.39 -21.94 5.42
CA SER A 84 -17.21 -20.87 4.85
C SER A 84 -16.45 -20.16 3.72
N PRO A 85 -16.52 -20.68 2.47
CA PRO A 85 -15.76 -20.16 1.34
C PRO A 85 -16.13 -18.73 0.90
N ARG A 86 -17.27 -18.21 1.35
CA ARG A 86 -17.76 -16.85 1.08
C ARG A 86 -17.66 -15.95 2.31
N CYS A 87 -16.77 -16.26 3.26
CA CYS A 87 -16.54 -15.43 4.43
C CYS A 87 -15.67 -14.21 4.07
N ALA A 88 -16.28 -13.02 4.04
CA ALA A 88 -15.59 -11.78 3.74
C ALA A 88 -14.44 -11.47 4.70
N GLU A 89 -14.68 -11.64 6.01
CA GLU A 89 -13.69 -11.41 7.06
C GLU A 89 -12.51 -12.38 6.98
N GLY A 90 -12.73 -13.60 6.47
CA GLY A 90 -11.69 -14.58 6.21
C GLY A 90 -10.70 -14.07 5.16
N TYR A 91 -11.21 -13.61 4.00
CA TYR A 91 -10.36 -13.03 2.96
C TYR A 91 -9.70 -11.72 3.40
N TRP A 92 -10.41 -10.87 4.14
CA TRP A 92 -9.84 -9.64 4.70
C TRP A 92 -8.68 -9.94 5.64
N GLY A 93 -8.86 -10.92 6.53
CA GLY A 93 -7.81 -11.40 7.44
C GLY A 93 -6.59 -11.95 6.72
N LYS A 94 -6.78 -12.78 5.68
CA LYS A 94 -5.67 -13.27 4.83
C LYS A 94 -4.94 -12.14 4.13
N PHE A 95 -5.68 -11.18 3.57
CA PHE A 95 -5.12 -9.97 2.96
C PHE A 95 -4.21 -9.23 3.95
N LEU A 96 -4.67 -8.99 5.18
CA LEU A 96 -3.85 -8.34 6.21
C LEU A 96 -2.62 -9.16 6.61
N CYS A 97 -2.74 -10.50 6.69
CA CYS A 97 -1.62 -11.39 6.97
C CYS A 97 -0.56 -11.38 5.85
N GLU A 98 -0.98 -11.30 4.57
CA GLU A 98 -0.11 -11.25 3.40
C GLU A 98 0.83 -10.04 3.46
N TYR A 99 0.32 -8.89 3.91
CA TYR A 99 1.10 -7.67 4.10
C TYR A 99 1.74 -7.55 5.49
N MET A 100 1.53 -8.53 6.38
CA MET A 100 2.01 -8.51 7.78
C MET A 100 1.63 -7.22 8.52
N VAL A 101 0.38 -6.77 8.33
CA VAL A 101 -0.16 -5.60 9.02
C VAL A 101 -1.40 -5.98 9.81
N SER A 102 -1.54 -5.41 11.01
CA SER A 102 -2.73 -5.58 11.85
C SER A 102 -3.74 -4.44 11.66
N ASN A 103 -3.27 -3.26 11.22
CA ASN A 103 -4.11 -2.09 10.96
C ASN A 103 -4.07 -1.71 9.47
N PRO A 104 -5.23 -1.68 8.77
CA PRO A 104 -5.31 -1.29 7.37
C PRO A 104 -4.95 0.18 7.08
N SER A 105 -4.92 1.08 8.09
CA SER A 105 -4.51 2.47 7.88
C SER A 105 -3.07 2.60 7.35
N VAL A 106 -2.23 1.61 7.63
CA VAL A 106 -0.84 1.55 7.17
C VAL A 106 -0.75 1.67 5.65
N PHE A 107 -1.69 1.09 4.89
CA PHE A 107 -1.68 1.19 3.43
C PHE A 107 -1.85 2.62 2.90
N ILE A 108 -2.59 3.45 3.63
CA ILE A 108 -2.79 4.87 3.30
C ILE A 108 -1.50 5.63 3.61
N GLU A 109 -0.89 5.36 4.78
CA GLU A 109 0.35 6.01 5.22
C GLU A 109 1.54 5.67 4.31
N THR A 110 1.63 4.42 3.87
CA THR A 110 2.67 3.95 2.94
C THR A 110 2.34 4.22 1.48
N ALA A 111 1.18 4.82 1.18
CA ALA A 111 0.69 5.11 -0.15
C ALA A 111 0.76 3.88 -1.07
N GLN A 112 0.23 2.75 -0.59
CA GLN A 112 0.22 1.47 -1.30
C GLN A 112 -1.16 1.18 -1.87
N ASP A 113 -1.25 0.99 -3.19
CA ASP A 113 -2.51 0.59 -3.83
C ASP A 113 -2.79 -0.90 -3.58
N ILE A 114 -3.91 -1.17 -2.90
CA ILE A 114 -4.36 -2.52 -2.54
C ILE A 114 -5.44 -3.06 -3.48
N THR A 115 -5.96 -2.25 -4.40
CA THR A 115 -7.16 -2.56 -5.18
C THR A 115 -7.00 -3.75 -6.13
N ASN A 116 -5.76 -4.11 -6.47
CA ASN A 116 -5.42 -5.26 -7.31
C ASN A 116 -5.15 -6.54 -6.51
N ASN A 117 -5.16 -6.52 -5.17
CA ASN A 117 -4.93 -7.72 -4.37
C ASN A 117 -6.16 -8.65 -4.43
N SER A 118 -5.93 -9.94 -4.72
CA SER A 118 -7.00 -10.92 -4.90
C SER A 118 -7.82 -11.16 -3.62
N ASN A 119 -7.18 -11.21 -2.46
CA ASN A 119 -7.86 -11.42 -1.18
C ASN A 119 -8.69 -10.18 -0.82
N TYR A 120 -8.18 -8.97 -1.07
CA TYR A 120 -8.94 -7.73 -0.91
C TYR A 120 -10.21 -7.70 -1.78
N GLN A 121 -10.10 -8.06 -3.06
CA GLN A 121 -11.25 -8.09 -3.97
C GLN A 121 -12.32 -9.07 -3.50
N LEU A 122 -11.93 -10.30 -3.13
CA LEU A 122 -12.86 -11.30 -2.60
C LEU A 122 -13.50 -10.85 -1.28
N ALA A 123 -12.75 -10.18 -0.41
CA ALA A 123 -13.29 -9.62 0.83
C ALA A 123 -14.37 -8.58 0.55
N VAL A 124 -14.14 -7.66 -0.40
CA VAL A 124 -15.13 -6.65 -0.81
C VAL A 124 -16.35 -7.31 -1.48
N ASP A 125 -16.13 -8.29 -2.35
CA ASP A 125 -17.21 -8.96 -3.08
C ASP A 125 -18.17 -9.69 -2.14
N PHE A 126 -17.63 -10.40 -1.15
CA PHE A 126 -18.44 -11.14 -0.18
C PHE A 126 -18.93 -10.31 1.00
N ALA A 127 -18.36 -9.11 1.24
CA ALA A 127 -18.82 -8.25 2.32
C ALA A 127 -20.19 -7.62 2.02
N GLU A 128 -20.96 -7.41 3.09
CA GLU A 128 -22.27 -6.76 3.07
C GLU A 128 -22.34 -5.61 4.10
N GLY A 129 -23.33 -4.74 3.96
CA GLY A 129 -23.62 -3.67 4.92
C GLY A 129 -22.44 -2.70 5.18
N GLU A 130 -22.20 -2.40 6.45
CA GLU A 130 -21.14 -1.47 6.88
C GLU A 130 -19.73 -2.03 6.65
N THR A 131 -19.53 -3.34 6.77
CA THR A 131 -18.23 -3.98 6.53
C THR A 131 -17.76 -3.77 5.10
N LYS A 132 -18.68 -3.89 4.11
CA LYS A 132 -18.36 -3.64 2.70
C LYS A 132 -17.94 -2.19 2.47
N LYS A 133 -18.67 -1.23 3.05
CA LYS A 133 -18.35 0.20 2.95
C LYS A 133 -16.98 0.49 3.54
N PHE A 134 -16.67 -0.11 4.70
CA PHE A 134 -15.37 0.02 5.34
C PHE A 134 -14.24 -0.49 4.43
N TYR A 135 -14.34 -1.70 3.88
CA TYR A 135 -13.30 -2.25 2.99
C TYR A 135 -13.08 -1.39 1.73
N ILE A 136 -14.17 -0.97 1.08
CA ILE A 136 -14.11 -0.07 -0.08
C ILE A 136 -13.43 1.25 0.30
N SER A 137 -13.79 1.85 1.43
CA SER A 137 -13.21 3.12 1.87
C SER A 137 -11.70 3.05 2.08
N ILE A 138 -11.18 1.92 2.56
CA ILE A 138 -9.73 1.70 2.71
C ILE A 138 -9.07 1.59 1.32
N GLY A 139 -9.68 0.83 0.41
CA GLY A 139 -9.18 0.69 -0.96
C GLY A 139 -9.14 2.03 -1.72
N GLU A 140 -10.19 2.83 -1.60
CA GLU A 140 -10.27 4.15 -2.22
C GLU A 140 -9.21 5.12 -1.65
N GLN A 141 -9.11 5.22 -0.32
CA GLN A 141 -8.14 6.10 0.33
C GLN A 141 -6.69 5.70 0.03
N SER A 142 -6.40 4.40 0.02
CA SER A 142 -5.05 3.90 -0.27
C SER A 142 -4.66 4.13 -1.74
N LYS A 143 -5.60 3.96 -2.68
CA LYS A 143 -5.42 4.28 -4.09
C LYS A 143 -5.19 5.77 -4.30
N GLU A 144 -5.99 6.64 -3.68
CA GLU A 144 -5.81 8.10 -3.77
C GLU A 144 -4.42 8.52 -3.23
N ALA A 145 -4.03 7.96 -2.08
CA ALA A 145 -2.70 8.20 -1.51
C ALA A 145 -1.58 7.74 -2.46
N HIS A 146 -1.74 6.58 -3.10
CA HIS A 146 -0.78 6.05 -4.08
C HIS A 146 -0.66 6.94 -5.32
N GLU A 147 -1.79 7.39 -5.90
CA GLU A 147 -1.81 8.28 -7.06
C GLU A 147 -1.16 9.64 -6.76
N LYS A 148 -1.41 10.20 -5.57
CA LYS A 148 -0.76 11.43 -5.09
C LYS A 148 0.74 11.24 -4.89
N PHE A 149 1.16 10.08 -4.37
CA PHE A 149 2.57 9.75 -4.21
C PHE A 149 3.28 9.64 -5.58
N ILE A 150 2.68 8.93 -6.54
CA ILE A 150 3.22 8.78 -7.90
C ILE A 150 3.32 10.13 -8.61
N SER A 151 2.26 10.95 -8.60
CA SER A 151 2.27 12.27 -9.25
C SER A 151 3.34 13.20 -8.65
N THR A 152 3.51 13.18 -7.33
CA THR A 152 4.57 13.94 -6.66
C THR A 152 5.97 13.42 -7.05
N ASN A 153 6.16 12.10 -7.09
CA ASN A 153 7.45 11.49 -7.40
C ASN A 153 7.84 11.66 -8.88
N THR A 154 6.86 11.58 -9.80
CA THR A 154 7.07 11.83 -11.23
C THR A 154 7.42 13.30 -11.49
N ALA A 155 6.74 14.24 -10.82
CA ALA A 155 7.10 15.65 -10.85
C ALA A 155 8.54 15.87 -10.33
N LYS A 156 8.89 15.29 -9.17
CA LYS A 156 10.25 15.34 -8.61
C LYS A 156 11.30 14.83 -9.60
N LYS A 157 11.07 13.68 -10.26
CA LYS A 157 11.97 13.13 -11.28
C LYS A 157 12.09 14.04 -12.50
N LYS A 158 10.99 14.61 -12.98
CA LYS A 158 10.98 15.55 -14.13
C LYS A 158 11.79 16.81 -13.83
N TYR A 159 11.57 17.43 -12.68
CA TYR A 159 12.30 18.62 -12.25
C TYR A 159 13.79 18.34 -11.99
N SER A 160 14.12 17.20 -11.36
CA SER A 160 15.50 16.79 -11.17
C SER A 160 16.23 16.63 -12.51
N ARG A 161 15.57 16.05 -13.53
CA ARG A 161 16.12 15.99 -14.89
C ARG A 161 16.28 17.39 -15.50
N MET A 162 15.26 18.25 -15.42
CA MET A 162 15.33 19.62 -15.96
C MET A 162 16.45 20.45 -15.33
N ALA A 163 16.68 20.34 -14.01
CA ALA A 163 17.74 21.06 -13.34
C ALA A 163 19.14 20.54 -13.74
N LEU A 164 19.30 19.21 -13.89
CA LEU A 164 20.55 18.60 -14.35
C LEU A 164 20.88 19.00 -15.81
N TYR A 165 19.89 18.90 -16.70
CA TYR A 165 20.06 19.21 -18.13
C TYR A 165 19.95 20.69 -18.47
N GLY A 166 19.42 21.53 -17.57
CA GLY A 166 19.37 22.98 -17.74
C GLY A 166 20.66 23.68 -17.32
N SER A 167 21.32 23.18 -16.27
CA SER A 167 22.59 23.75 -15.78
C SER A 167 23.77 23.45 -16.71
N PHE A 168 23.80 22.24 -17.29
CA PHE A 168 24.89 21.79 -18.17
C PHE A 168 25.12 22.67 -19.42
N PRO A 169 24.12 22.96 -20.28
CA PRO A 169 24.34 23.77 -21.49
C PRO A 169 24.68 25.23 -21.18
N ILE A 170 24.17 25.78 -20.07
CA ILE A 170 24.51 27.14 -19.63
C ILE A 170 26.00 27.20 -19.24
N SER A 171 26.51 26.19 -18.54
CA SER A 171 27.93 26.12 -18.17
C SER A 171 28.85 25.96 -19.39
N VAL A 172 28.45 25.15 -20.38
CA VAL A 172 29.21 24.97 -21.62
C VAL A 172 29.23 26.25 -22.47
N LEU A 173 28.09 26.94 -22.59
CA LEU A 173 28.02 28.23 -23.30
C LEU A 173 28.89 29.30 -22.63
N LEU A 174 28.88 29.38 -21.30
CA LEU A 174 29.77 30.26 -20.54
C LEU A 174 31.24 29.97 -20.82
N LEU A 175 31.65 28.70 -20.84
CA LEU A 175 33.03 28.31 -21.17
C LEU A 175 33.41 28.70 -22.61
N ILE A 176 32.52 28.47 -23.58
CA ILE A 176 32.77 28.86 -24.97
C ILE A 176 32.94 30.38 -25.09
N VAL A 177 32.11 31.17 -24.42
CA VAL A 177 32.21 32.64 -24.41
C VAL A 177 33.52 33.09 -23.77
N LEU A 178 33.94 32.47 -22.66
CA LEU A 178 35.23 32.77 -22.01
C LEU A 178 36.43 32.45 -22.92
N ILE A 179 36.39 31.32 -23.64
CA ILE A 179 37.44 30.96 -24.62
C ILE A 179 37.47 31.98 -25.76
N PHE A 180 36.31 32.39 -26.27
CA PHE A 180 36.23 33.39 -27.34
C PHE A 180 36.77 34.75 -26.90
N ILE A 181 36.41 35.20 -25.69
CA ILE A 181 36.95 36.43 -25.10
C ILE A 181 38.47 36.33 -24.93
N SER A 182 38.98 35.20 -24.45
CA SER A 182 40.43 34.98 -24.28
C SER A 182 41.17 35.07 -25.61
N ASN A 183 40.68 34.39 -26.64
CA ASN A 183 41.27 34.43 -28.00
C ASN A 183 41.15 35.82 -28.64
N ALA A 184 40.03 36.54 -28.41
CA ALA A 184 39.85 37.90 -28.91
C ALA A 184 40.77 38.91 -28.21
N LEU A 185 41.08 38.70 -26.93
CA LEU A 185 42.05 39.49 -26.18
C LEU A 185 43.48 39.22 -26.66
N GLU A 186 43.84 37.96 -26.95
CA GLU A 186 45.16 37.58 -27.43
C GLU A 186 45.47 38.12 -28.85
N ASN A 187 44.44 38.25 -29.69
CA ASN A 187 44.58 38.78 -31.05
C ASN A 187 44.56 40.33 -31.13
N TYR A 188 44.37 41.01 -30.01
CA TYR A 188 44.39 42.48 -29.91
C TYR A 188 45.75 42.96 -29.38
N GLU A 189 46.81 42.71 -30.14
CA GLU A 189 48.14 43.18 -29.80
C GLU A 189 48.32 44.63 -30.27
N THR A 190 48.10 45.58 -29.35
CA THR A 190 48.95 46.78 -29.21
C THR A 190 48.90 47.21 -27.75
N SER A 191 49.89 46.67 -27.03
CA SER A 191 50.35 47.00 -25.69
C SER A 191 50.28 48.51 -25.39
N GLU A 192 49.88 48.84 -24.15
CA GLU A 192 49.85 50.16 -23.48
C GLU A 192 48.44 50.77 -23.24
N GLN A 193 47.44 50.55 -24.11
CA GLN A 193 46.07 51.03 -23.82
C GLN A 193 45.19 50.02 -23.06
N LEU A 194 45.45 48.71 -23.24
CA LEU A 194 44.65 47.66 -22.60
C LEU A 194 44.86 47.59 -21.08
N GLU A 195 46.07 47.84 -20.59
CA GLU A 195 46.39 47.94 -19.15
C GLU A 195 45.66 49.10 -18.46
N ARG A 196 45.39 50.22 -19.16
CA ARG A 196 44.59 51.33 -18.63
C ARG A 196 43.09 51.06 -18.66
N LEU A 197 42.63 50.23 -19.59
CA LEU A 197 41.20 49.89 -19.77
C LEU A 197 40.74 48.75 -18.85
N PHE A 198 41.57 47.73 -18.67
CA PHE A 198 41.37 46.56 -17.79
C PHE A 198 42.30 46.61 -16.57
N GLY A 199 42.43 47.78 -15.93
CA GLY A 199 43.05 47.83 -14.59
C GLY A 199 42.43 46.77 -13.68
N LEU A 200 43.24 46.13 -12.85
CA LEU A 200 42.89 45.00 -11.95
C LEU A 200 41.51 45.15 -11.26
N GLU A 201 41.07 46.39 -11.00
CA GLU A 201 39.77 46.74 -10.42
C GLU A 201 38.55 46.43 -11.33
N LYS A 202 38.68 46.42 -12.65
CA LYS A 202 37.57 46.20 -13.59
C LYS A 202 37.36 44.73 -13.96
N ALA A 203 38.44 43.95 -14.04
CA ALA A 203 38.36 42.50 -14.20
C ALA A 203 37.69 41.85 -12.97
N THR A 204 38.04 42.32 -11.77
CA THR A 204 37.38 41.90 -10.52
C THR A 204 35.91 42.29 -10.48
N MET A 205 35.54 43.48 -10.97
CA MET A 205 34.13 43.85 -11.16
C MET A 205 33.39 42.93 -12.13
N PHE A 206 34.03 42.47 -13.21
CA PHE A 206 33.42 41.56 -14.18
C PHE A 206 33.21 40.15 -13.59
N PHE A 207 34.18 39.65 -12.83
CA PHE A 207 34.01 38.40 -12.08
C PHE A 207 32.95 38.52 -10.98
N TRP A 208 32.87 39.65 -10.28
CA TRP A 208 31.82 39.92 -9.28
C TRP A 208 30.42 40.00 -9.88
N THR A 209 30.26 40.61 -11.08
CA THR A 209 28.95 40.68 -11.74
C THR A 209 28.49 39.31 -12.22
N ILE A 210 29.39 38.51 -12.79
CA ILE A 210 29.08 37.13 -13.20
C ILE A 210 28.75 36.27 -11.96
N ALA A 211 29.54 36.34 -10.89
CA ALA A 211 29.27 35.63 -9.65
C ALA A 211 27.93 36.04 -9.02
N SER A 212 27.58 37.33 -9.06
CA SER A 212 26.30 37.87 -8.59
C SER A 212 25.13 37.35 -9.42
N VAL A 213 25.25 37.35 -10.75
CA VAL A 213 24.20 36.83 -11.65
C VAL A 213 24.00 35.33 -11.46
N ILE A 214 25.08 34.55 -11.34
CA ILE A 214 25.01 33.11 -11.04
C ILE A 214 24.36 32.88 -9.68
N SER A 215 24.70 33.68 -8.67
CA SER A 215 24.09 33.61 -7.33
C SER A 215 22.59 33.91 -7.39
N VAL A 216 22.15 34.98 -8.07
CA VAL A 216 20.73 35.33 -8.19
C VAL A 216 19.93 34.27 -8.96
N ILE A 217 20.48 33.74 -10.05
CA ILE A 217 19.83 32.67 -10.83
C ILE A 217 19.75 31.38 -10.00
N SER A 218 20.83 31.01 -9.32
CA SER A 218 20.87 29.85 -8.43
C SER A 218 19.86 29.99 -7.29
N ASN A 219 19.75 31.16 -6.67
CA ASN A 219 18.83 31.39 -5.56
C ASN A 219 17.36 31.39 -6.03
N LYS A 220 17.04 31.96 -7.20
CA LYS A 220 15.70 31.85 -7.79
C LYS A 220 15.33 30.41 -8.11
N ILE A 221 16.25 29.66 -8.72
CA ILE A 221 16.05 28.23 -9.01
C ILE A 221 15.83 27.45 -7.70
N LEU A 222 16.60 27.75 -6.65
CA LEU A 222 16.45 27.12 -5.32
C LEU A 222 15.13 27.50 -4.65
N VAL A 223 14.69 28.76 -4.69
CA VAL A 223 13.41 29.18 -4.10
C VAL A 223 12.24 28.50 -4.82
N THR A 224 12.22 28.51 -6.15
CA THR A 224 11.18 27.84 -6.94
C THR A 224 11.23 26.31 -6.76
N ALA A 225 12.42 25.73 -6.62
CA ALA A 225 12.58 24.31 -6.31
C ALA A 225 12.11 23.97 -4.88
N LYS A 226 12.31 24.87 -3.90
CA LYS A 226 11.88 24.69 -2.51
C LYS A 226 10.36 24.68 -2.39
N GLU A 227 9.68 25.60 -3.06
CA GLU A 227 8.22 25.68 -3.08
C GLU A 227 7.57 24.42 -3.68
N MET A 228 8.23 23.78 -4.65
CA MET A 228 7.69 22.63 -5.39
C MET A 228 8.08 21.26 -4.83
N LEU A 229 9.29 21.12 -4.26
CA LEU A 229 9.89 19.81 -3.95
C LEU A 229 10.00 19.51 -2.44
N GLY A 230 9.76 20.50 -1.58
CA GLY A 230 10.02 20.43 -0.14
C GLY A 230 11.51 20.51 0.18
N GLU A 231 11.88 20.44 1.47
CA GLU A 231 13.26 20.73 1.91
C GLU A 231 14.28 19.63 1.54
N ASN A 232 13.84 18.37 1.46
CA ASN A 232 14.72 17.19 1.39
C ASN A 232 15.58 17.10 0.09
N PRO A 233 15.02 17.27 -1.13
CA PRO A 233 15.84 17.30 -2.35
C PRO A 233 16.62 18.62 -2.50
N LEU A 234 16.25 19.67 -1.76
CA LEU A 234 16.87 20.99 -1.84
C LEU A 234 18.29 21.00 -1.29
N ASP A 235 18.56 20.22 -0.25
CA ASP A 235 19.89 20.18 0.36
C ASP A 235 20.95 19.60 -0.59
N LYS A 236 20.57 18.62 -1.42
CA LYS A 236 21.47 18.13 -2.49
C LYS A 236 21.73 19.20 -3.55
N PHE A 237 20.74 20.04 -3.86
CA PHE A 237 20.93 21.17 -4.77
C PHE A 237 21.86 22.24 -4.18
N LYS A 238 21.76 22.54 -2.88
CA LYS A 238 22.66 23.49 -2.20
C LYS A 238 24.13 23.05 -2.32
N TYR A 239 24.41 21.76 -2.21
CA TYR A 239 25.77 21.22 -2.37
C TYR A 239 26.31 21.43 -3.79
N ILE A 240 25.50 21.20 -4.83
CA ILE A 240 25.90 21.44 -6.22
C ILE A 240 26.19 22.92 -6.45
N THR A 241 25.33 23.81 -5.92
CA THR A 241 25.52 25.26 -6.08
C THR A 241 26.74 25.77 -5.30
N TRP A 242 27.00 25.25 -4.10
CA TRP A 242 28.21 25.55 -3.34
C TRP A 242 29.48 25.02 -4.02
N ALA A 243 29.44 23.83 -4.62
CA ALA A 243 30.56 23.27 -5.36
C ALA A 243 30.89 24.12 -6.60
N MET A 244 29.89 24.60 -7.33
CA MET A 244 30.09 25.53 -8.45
C MET A 244 30.69 26.87 -7.99
N PHE A 245 30.24 27.38 -6.84
CA PHE A 245 30.78 28.62 -6.26
C PHE A 245 32.24 28.44 -5.81
N ALA A 246 32.56 27.32 -5.16
CA ALA A 246 33.92 26.97 -4.75
C ALA A 246 34.87 26.80 -5.95
N PHE A 247 34.39 26.20 -7.05
CA PHE A 247 35.17 26.03 -8.28
C PHE A 247 35.48 27.39 -8.96
N SER A 248 34.50 28.30 -8.98
CA SER A 248 34.68 29.67 -9.46
C SER A 248 35.69 30.45 -8.59
N ALA A 249 35.58 30.32 -7.26
CA ALA A 249 36.51 30.96 -6.32
C ALA A 249 37.96 30.41 -6.44
N LEU A 250 38.12 29.10 -6.70
CA LEU A 250 39.42 28.49 -6.99
C LEU A 250 40.03 29.04 -8.29
N GLY A 251 39.22 29.21 -9.34
CA GLY A 251 39.65 29.87 -10.58
C GLY A 251 40.17 31.28 -10.35
N PHE A 252 39.46 32.06 -9.50
CA PHE A 252 39.87 33.42 -9.12
C PHE A 252 41.20 33.46 -8.34
N PHE A 253 41.44 32.47 -7.47
CA PHE A 253 42.71 32.34 -6.73
C PHE A 253 43.89 32.01 -7.65
N VAL A 254 43.69 31.13 -8.64
CA VAL A 254 44.75 30.75 -9.59
C VAL A 254 45.15 31.94 -10.46
N THR A 255 44.20 32.80 -10.87
CA THR A 255 44.46 34.03 -11.65
C THR A 255 45.12 35.16 -10.86
N PHE A 256 45.19 35.08 -9.53
CA PHE A 256 45.84 36.09 -8.69
C PHE A 256 47.24 35.66 -8.21
N ILE A 257 47.57 34.38 -8.34
CA ILE A 257 48.85 33.79 -7.92
C ILE A 257 49.83 33.68 -9.09
N PHE A 258 49.35 33.64 -10.33
CA PHE A 258 50.14 33.65 -11.57
C PHE A 258 49.87 34.92 -12.37
#